data_AF-A0A938GZ96-F1
#
_entry.id   AF-A0A938GZ96-F1
#
_cell.length_a   1.000
_cell.length_b   1.000
_cell.length_c   1.000
_cell.angle_alpha   90.00
_cell.angle_beta   90.00
_cell.angle_gamma   90.00
#
_symmetry.space_group_name_H-M   'P 1'
#
loop_
_entity.id
_entity.type
_entity.pdbx_description
1 polymer ?
#
loop_
_entity_poly.entity_id
_entity_poly.type
_entity_poly.pdbx_seq_one_letter_code
_entity_poly.pdbx_strand_id
1 'polypeptide(L)'
;MNSEPTTPARPAPGWSRRDFLKSAAAAGLAFGAPGRGSAATANDAADPCRIVFDLDPDPKNQPVLDWLKRGGYCWGIEAPWQTPTERLRWLRAQGWELVLKLKAHPATQARHHAYKKWPIPDSREILQRHFDAASGDRKRVIWQILLEDDSAGVGHAQELMRAKPRTHAEAAALLESHVAETVAASLPEESIRRWGVCGFAATAHAFARQSGVDLVTVERANDDVDDLQTGIAFARGAGRQYAKLWGIDLSLWWGVIHGTVANLPPSYHRRHLYLSWYAGAQHFRIEGGDLFLDRRSRQPLPLAHCMDEFGRHTQRHERGVIETPVAVMLPADHGWITPPPWRTTREVWNYARVPYRQGQRALDGFFGAAFPGSGYAMQPFPFGRFASDDPPASPFALSSVTPPFAPAPTDVWAAEPPLPFGRFKDRRETARSLREGPIDPSPYRPMGHSRWGDILDVLTADAEPAALERYHVLVLLDQVRLEPAKLAPFLARGGTML
;
A
#
# COMPACT_ATOMS: atom_id res chain seq x y z
N MET A 1 -17.43 -45.83 27.67
CA MET A 1 -16.27 -46.30 26.87
C MET A 1 -15.98 -45.21 25.86
N ASN A 2 -15.02 -44.35 26.17
CA ASN A 2 -14.64 -43.22 25.32
C ASN A 2 -13.36 -43.61 24.57
N SER A 3 -13.42 -43.62 23.24
CA SER A 3 -12.25 -43.79 22.38
C SER A 3 -11.54 -42.46 22.21
N GLU A 4 -10.27 -42.39 22.64
CA GLU A 4 -9.39 -41.24 22.40
C GLU A 4 -9.03 -41.12 20.91
N PRO A 5 -8.86 -39.90 20.38
CA PRO A 5 -8.39 -39.69 19.01
C PRO A 5 -6.87 -39.91 18.92
N THR A 6 -6.47 -40.78 18.01
CA THR A 6 -5.06 -41.04 17.68
C THR A 6 -4.42 -39.84 16.97
N THR A 7 -3.36 -39.30 17.57
CA THR A 7 -2.47 -38.29 16.99
C THR A 7 -1.74 -38.85 15.76
N PRO A 8 -1.63 -38.12 14.63
CA PRO A 8 -0.86 -38.59 13.48
C PRO A 8 0.64 -38.64 13.81
N ALA A 9 1.28 -39.74 13.40
CA ALA A 9 2.70 -39.97 13.61
C ALA A 9 3.57 -38.93 12.88
N ARG A 10 4.60 -38.41 13.56
CA ARG A 10 5.65 -37.61 12.93
C ARG A 10 6.38 -38.43 11.86
N PRO A 11 6.71 -37.85 10.69
CA PRO A 11 7.55 -38.54 9.72
C PRO A 11 8.96 -38.76 10.29
N ALA A 12 9.51 -39.94 10.02
CA ALA A 12 10.84 -40.32 10.48
C ALA A 12 11.94 -39.40 9.90
N PRO A 13 13.01 -39.10 10.65
CA PRO A 13 14.13 -38.33 10.14
C PRO A 13 14.86 -39.12 9.04
N GLY A 14 14.99 -38.53 7.85
CA GLY A 14 15.70 -39.14 6.73
C GLY A 14 15.05 -39.01 5.35
N TRP A 15 13.89 -38.35 5.23
CA TRP A 15 13.26 -38.14 3.93
C TRP A 15 14.06 -37.16 3.06
N SER A 16 14.66 -37.67 1.97
CA SER A 16 15.33 -36.84 0.98
C SER A 16 14.30 -36.24 0.02
N ARG A 17 14.63 -35.11 -0.61
CA ARG A 17 13.83 -34.50 -1.70
C ARG A 17 13.53 -35.50 -2.83
N ARG A 18 14.37 -36.51 -3.01
CA ARG A 18 14.24 -37.56 -4.01
C ARG A 18 13.14 -38.57 -3.65
N ASP A 19 12.93 -38.83 -2.36
CA ASP A 19 11.90 -39.75 -1.86
C ASP A 19 10.51 -39.13 -1.93
N PHE A 20 10.41 -37.82 -1.69
CA PHE A 20 9.18 -37.04 -1.91
C PHE A 20 8.72 -37.11 -3.38
N LEU A 21 9.64 -36.90 -4.33
CA LEU A 21 9.32 -36.91 -5.76
C LEU A 21 8.94 -38.31 -6.27
N LYS A 22 9.53 -39.37 -5.73
CA LYS A 22 9.14 -40.75 -6.05
C LYS A 22 7.75 -41.11 -5.53
N SER A 23 7.40 -40.64 -4.32
CA SER A 23 6.07 -40.87 -3.74
C SER A 23 4.98 -40.11 -4.51
N ALA A 24 5.26 -38.88 -4.96
CA ALA A 24 4.36 -38.11 -5.81
C ALA A 24 4.13 -38.78 -7.18
N ALA A 25 5.16 -39.39 -7.78
CA ALA A 25 5.04 -40.15 -9.03
C ALA A 25 4.24 -41.46 -8.86
N ALA A 26 4.37 -42.15 -7.73
CA ALA A 26 3.61 -43.37 -7.43
C ALA A 26 2.12 -43.11 -7.14
N ALA A 27 1.76 -41.89 -6.73
CA ALA A 27 0.37 -41.48 -6.46
C ALA A 27 -0.43 -41.09 -7.72
N GLY A 28 0.11 -41.28 -8.93
CA GLY A 28 -0.60 -40.94 -10.17
C GLY A 28 -0.79 -39.43 -10.39
N LEU A 29 -0.07 -38.57 -9.66
CA LEU A 29 0.00 -37.15 -9.93
C LEU A 29 0.85 -36.93 -11.19
N ALA A 30 0.22 -37.05 -12.35
CA ALA A 30 0.79 -36.62 -13.60
C ALA A 30 1.01 -35.10 -13.53
N PHE A 31 2.24 -34.68 -13.25
CA PHE A 31 2.68 -33.34 -13.57
C PHE A 31 2.67 -33.23 -15.10
N GLY A 32 1.55 -32.74 -15.65
CA GLY A 32 1.49 -32.34 -17.04
C GLY A 32 2.66 -31.40 -17.31
N ALA A 33 3.39 -31.64 -18.39
CA ALA A 33 4.42 -30.73 -18.87
C ALA A 33 3.84 -29.31 -18.87
N PRO A 34 4.54 -28.30 -18.34
CA PRO A 34 4.02 -26.95 -18.30
C PRO A 34 3.68 -26.53 -19.72
N GLY A 35 2.38 -26.46 -20.01
CA GLY A 35 1.88 -25.79 -21.20
C GLY A 35 2.46 -24.40 -21.16
N ARG A 36 3.07 -23.96 -22.27
CA ARG A 36 3.67 -22.63 -22.42
C ARG A 36 2.70 -21.60 -21.87
N GLY A 37 2.99 -21.10 -20.68
CA GLY A 37 2.10 -20.29 -19.88
C GLY A 37 1.83 -18.97 -20.57
N SER A 38 0.52 -18.70 -20.73
CA SER A 38 -0.16 -17.42 -20.57
C SER A 38 0.68 -16.17 -20.86
N ALA A 39 0.31 -15.47 -21.94
CA ALA A 39 0.90 -14.21 -22.34
C ALA A 39 0.94 -13.21 -21.17
N ALA A 40 2.14 -12.90 -20.68
CA ALA A 40 2.39 -11.64 -20.02
C ALA A 40 1.80 -10.56 -20.93
N THR A 41 0.86 -9.77 -20.43
CA THR A 41 0.39 -8.60 -21.18
C THR A 41 1.62 -7.75 -21.49
N ALA A 42 1.80 -7.34 -22.74
CA ALA A 42 2.95 -6.55 -23.20
C ALA A 42 3.25 -5.30 -22.33
N ASN A 43 2.29 -4.86 -21.51
CA ASN A 43 2.44 -3.81 -20.50
C ASN A 43 3.38 -4.15 -19.33
N ASP A 44 3.60 -5.42 -18.95
CA ASP A 44 4.35 -5.74 -17.72
C ASP A 44 5.88 -5.69 -17.91
N ALA A 45 6.38 -5.88 -19.13
CA ALA A 45 7.82 -5.93 -19.44
C ALA A 45 8.39 -4.59 -19.95
N ALA A 46 7.54 -3.69 -20.48
CA ALA A 46 7.99 -2.49 -21.19
C ALA A 46 7.70 -1.17 -20.46
N ASP A 47 6.94 -1.17 -19.36
CA ASP A 47 6.56 0.07 -18.69
C ASP A 47 7.69 0.60 -17.78
N PRO A 48 8.27 1.78 -18.04
CA PRO A 48 9.32 2.34 -17.22
C PRO A 48 8.85 2.55 -15.77
N CYS A 49 9.76 2.30 -14.83
CA CYS A 49 9.55 2.59 -13.41
C CYS A 49 9.29 4.09 -13.21
N ARG A 50 8.08 4.45 -12.76
CA ARG A 50 7.71 5.85 -12.50
C ARG A 50 8.00 6.20 -11.05
N ILE A 51 9.08 6.95 -10.82
CA ILE A 51 9.40 7.48 -9.49
C ILE A 51 8.92 8.93 -9.42
N VAL A 52 7.97 9.19 -8.52
CA VAL A 52 7.33 10.50 -8.30
C VAL A 52 7.67 10.99 -6.90
N PHE A 53 8.09 12.24 -6.79
CA PHE A 53 8.38 12.87 -5.49
C PHE A 53 7.31 13.90 -5.13
N ASP A 54 6.73 13.77 -3.94
CA ASP A 54 5.91 14.81 -3.31
C ASP A 54 6.83 15.87 -2.72
N LEU A 55 6.85 17.04 -3.35
CA LEU A 55 7.72 18.15 -2.95
C LEU A 55 7.06 19.48 -3.29
N ASP A 56 7.24 20.47 -2.41
CA ASP A 56 6.83 21.84 -2.69
C ASP A 56 7.85 22.49 -3.64
N PRO A 57 7.50 22.86 -4.88
CA PRO A 57 8.45 23.38 -5.85
C PRO A 57 8.85 24.84 -5.57
N ASP A 58 8.93 25.25 -4.31
CA ASP A 58 9.42 26.54 -3.82
C ASP A 58 10.92 26.73 -4.10
N PRO A 59 11.40 27.96 -4.37
CA PRO A 59 12.84 28.26 -4.47
C PRO A 59 13.72 27.67 -3.35
N LYS A 60 13.21 27.57 -2.12
CA LYS A 60 13.92 26.95 -0.98
C LYS A 60 14.27 25.47 -1.21
N ASN A 61 13.48 24.78 -2.02
CA ASN A 61 13.64 23.37 -2.38
C ASN A 61 14.33 23.17 -3.73
N GLN A 62 14.79 24.24 -4.39
CA GLN A 62 15.55 24.16 -5.65
C GLN A 62 16.77 23.20 -5.58
N PRO A 63 17.54 23.13 -4.48
CA PRO A 63 18.63 22.15 -4.39
C PRO A 63 18.17 20.68 -4.52
N VAL A 64 16.98 20.34 -4.03
CA VAL A 64 16.38 19.00 -4.18
C VAL A 64 16.04 18.73 -5.65
N LEU A 65 15.41 19.71 -6.31
CA LEU A 65 15.08 19.64 -7.73
C LEU A 65 16.33 19.49 -8.61
N ASP A 66 17.39 20.22 -8.31
CA ASP A 66 18.67 20.10 -9.02
C ASP A 66 19.30 18.73 -8.81
N TRP A 67 19.20 18.18 -7.59
CA TRP A 67 19.65 16.83 -7.28
C TRP A 67 18.88 15.77 -8.06
N LEU A 68 17.54 15.83 -8.07
CA LEU A 68 16.68 14.92 -8.86
C LEU A 68 16.98 15.01 -10.37
N LYS A 69 17.18 16.22 -10.89
CA LYS A 69 17.51 16.44 -12.30
C LYS A 69 18.86 15.81 -12.67
N ARG A 70 19.87 15.93 -11.80
CA ARG A 70 21.18 15.28 -12.00
C ARG A 70 21.09 13.75 -11.97
N GLY A 71 20.22 13.20 -11.13
CA GLY A 71 19.99 11.75 -11.06
C GLY A 71 19.31 11.18 -12.31
N GLY A 72 18.42 11.96 -12.94
CA GLY A 72 17.78 11.61 -14.22
C GLY A 72 16.76 10.47 -14.15
N TYR A 73 16.50 9.90 -12.97
CA TYR A 73 15.54 8.80 -12.74
C TYR A 73 14.16 9.28 -12.26
N CYS A 74 14.04 10.55 -11.86
CA CYS A 74 12.79 11.14 -11.42
C CYS A 74 11.84 11.31 -12.62
N TRP A 75 10.72 10.60 -12.60
CA TRP A 75 9.74 10.65 -13.69
C TRP A 75 8.82 11.86 -13.55
N GLY A 76 8.39 12.18 -12.33
CA GLY A 76 7.45 13.28 -12.11
C GLY A 76 7.52 13.90 -10.73
N ILE A 77 6.88 15.06 -10.61
CA ILE A 77 6.73 15.80 -9.37
C ILE A 77 5.25 15.85 -9.01
N GLU A 78 4.93 15.41 -7.80
CA GLU A 78 3.64 15.68 -7.18
C GLU A 78 3.67 17.09 -6.59
N ALA A 79 2.86 17.98 -7.17
CA ALA A 79 2.85 19.39 -6.86
C ALA A 79 1.62 19.77 -6.01
N PRO A 80 1.77 20.58 -4.96
CA PRO A 80 0.64 21.13 -4.22
C PRO A 80 -0.29 21.95 -5.12
N TRP A 81 -1.59 21.93 -4.82
CA TRP A 81 -2.62 22.62 -5.61
C TRP A 81 -2.44 24.15 -5.70
N GLN A 82 -1.67 24.75 -4.79
CA GLN A 82 -1.34 26.17 -4.78
C GLN A 82 -0.24 26.53 -5.79
N THR A 83 0.41 25.55 -6.41
CA THR A 83 1.54 25.80 -7.30
C THR A 83 1.10 26.69 -8.48
N PRO A 84 1.75 27.85 -8.71
CA PRO A 84 1.39 28.73 -9.81
C PRO A 84 1.66 28.10 -11.17
N THR A 85 0.86 28.46 -12.18
CA THR A 85 0.98 27.97 -13.57
C THR A 85 2.40 28.12 -14.13
N GLU A 86 3.07 29.25 -13.86
CA GLU A 86 4.43 29.49 -14.35
C GLU A 86 5.45 28.52 -13.76
N ARG A 87 5.26 28.12 -12.49
CA ARG A 87 6.12 27.13 -11.85
C ARG A 87 5.83 25.73 -12.38
N LEU A 88 4.56 25.39 -12.62
CA LEU A 88 4.19 24.14 -13.29
C LEU A 88 4.80 24.06 -14.70
N ARG A 89 4.73 25.13 -15.50
CA ARG A 89 5.40 25.22 -16.82
C ARG A 89 6.90 25.02 -16.70
N TRP A 90 7.54 25.69 -15.74
CA TRP A 90 8.97 25.54 -15.50
C TRP A 90 9.36 24.10 -15.17
N LEU A 91 8.60 23.40 -14.32
CA LEU A 91 8.84 22.00 -13.97
C LEU A 91 8.71 21.10 -15.21
N ARG A 92 7.66 21.28 -16.03
CA ARG A 92 7.50 20.52 -17.28
C ARG A 92 8.64 20.78 -18.27
N ALA A 93 9.13 22.02 -18.33
CA ALA A 93 10.30 22.37 -19.15
C ALA A 93 11.59 21.69 -18.65
N GLN A 94 11.64 21.20 -17.40
CA GLN A 94 12.73 20.35 -16.92
C GLN A 94 12.60 18.88 -17.35
N GLY A 95 11.49 18.49 -17.98
CA GLY A 95 11.23 17.13 -18.45
C GLY A 95 10.39 16.27 -17.52
N TRP A 96 9.85 16.83 -16.43
CA TRP A 96 9.04 16.07 -15.48
C TRP A 96 7.55 16.05 -15.85
N GLU A 97 6.90 14.92 -15.58
CA GLU A 97 5.44 14.88 -15.48
C GLU A 97 4.97 15.49 -14.16
N LEU A 98 3.74 15.99 -14.15
CA LEU A 98 3.16 16.67 -12.99
C LEU A 98 1.91 15.96 -12.51
N VAL A 99 1.89 15.67 -11.21
CA VAL A 99 0.76 15.06 -10.51
C VAL A 99 0.14 16.12 -9.60
N LEU A 100 -1.15 16.41 -9.79
CA LEU A 100 -1.90 17.31 -8.92
C LEU A 100 -2.22 16.60 -7.59
N LYS A 101 -1.70 17.12 -6.49
CA LYS A 101 -2.06 16.70 -5.12
C LYS A 101 -3.29 17.46 -4.63
N LEU A 102 -4.48 16.88 -4.82
CA LEU A 102 -5.73 17.45 -4.32
C LEU A 102 -6.80 16.38 -4.12
N LYS A 103 -7.33 16.24 -2.90
CA LYS A 103 -8.45 15.32 -2.65
C LYS A 103 -9.70 15.80 -3.40
N ALA A 104 -10.33 14.93 -4.17
CA ALA A 104 -11.49 15.31 -5.01
C ALA A 104 -12.83 15.28 -4.25
N HIS A 105 -12.98 14.44 -3.22
CA HIS A 105 -14.23 14.33 -2.48
C HIS A 105 -14.59 15.65 -1.75
N PRO A 106 -15.73 16.29 -2.05
CA PRO A 106 -16.02 17.66 -1.58
C PRO A 106 -16.01 17.79 -0.06
N ALA A 107 -16.60 16.84 0.67
CA ALA A 107 -16.66 16.89 2.12
C ALA A 107 -15.28 16.65 2.77
N THR A 108 -14.44 15.81 2.15
CA THR A 108 -13.07 15.58 2.62
C THR A 108 -12.20 16.81 2.37
N GLN A 109 -12.35 17.46 1.22
CA GLN A 109 -11.67 18.71 0.88
C GLN A 109 -12.08 19.83 1.83
N ALA A 110 -13.38 20.07 2.01
CA ALA A 110 -13.91 21.10 2.91
C ALA A 110 -13.36 20.94 4.34
N ARG A 111 -13.38 19.72 4.88
CA ARG A 111 -12.84 19.41 6.20
C ARG A 111 -11.34 19.65 6.30
N HIS A 112 -10.56 19.11 5.35
CA HIS A 112 -9.10 19.22 5.38
C HIS A 112 -8.67 20.70 5.36
N HIS A 113 -9.32 21.50 4.51
CA HIS A 113 -9.02 22.92 4.38
C HIS A 113 -9.50 23.72 5.60
N ALA A 114 -10.67 23.42 6.16
CA ALA A 114 -11.13 24.03 7.40
C ALA A 114 -10.15 23.78 8.56
N TYR A 115 -9.67 22.54 8.70
CA TYR A 115 -8.66 22.18 9.71
C TYR A 115 -7.35 22.95 9.52
N LYS A 116 -6.86 23.06 8.28
CA LYS A 116 -5.64 23.81 7.96
C LYS A 116 -5.83 25.33 7.98
N LYS A 117 -7.07 25.82 8.17
CA LYS A 117 -7.46 27.23 8.03
C LYS A 117 -7.08 27.79 6.65
N TRP A 118 -7.27 26.97 5.62
CA TRP A 118 -7.05 27.32 4.22
C TRP A 118 -8.38 27.55 3.51
N PRO A 119 -8.41 28.38 2.45
CA PRO A 119 -9.58 28.46 1.59
C PRO A 119 -9.82 27.10 0.91
N ILE A 120 -11.09 26.73 0.73
CA ILE A 120 -11.48 25.57 -0.07
C ILE A 120 -11.26 25.94 -1.54
N PRO A 121 -10.45 25.19 -2.29
CA PRO A 121 -10.08 25.61 -3.62
C PRO A 121 -11.11 25.14 -4.65
N ASP A 122 -11.26 25.90 -5.72
CA ASP A 122 -12.04 25.48 -6.88
C ASP A 122 -11.21 24.50 -7.73
N SER A 123 -11.60 23.22 -7.71
CA SER A 123 -10.94 22.17 -8.48
C SER A 123 -10.94 22.43 -9.99
N ARG A 124 -11.92 23.17 -10.54
CA ARG A 124 -11.94 23.55 -11.97
C ARG A 124 -10.85 24.55 -12.28
N GLU A 125 -10.69 25.56 -11.44
CA GLU A 125 -9.65 26.57 -11.60
C GLU A 125 -8.25 25.95 -11.49
N ILE A 126 -8.04 25.06 -10.51
CA ILE A 126 -6.76 24.36 -10.35
C ILE A 126 -6.47 23.47 -11.56
N LEU A 127 -7.45 22.70 -12.03
CA LEU A 127 -7.25 21.87 -13.22
C LEU A 127 -6.94 22.71 -14.46
N GLN A 128 -7.59 23.86 -14.63
CA GLN A 128 -7.27 24.78 -15.72
C GLN A 128 -5.81 25.23 -15.66
N ARG A 129 -5.26 25.54 -14.47
CA ARG A 129 -3.83 25.85 -14.31
C ARG A 129 -2.93 24.70 -14.77
N HIS A 130 -3.29 23.46 -14.46
CA HIS A 130 -2.55 22.28 -14.93
C HIS A 130 -2.69 22.05 -16.44
N PHE A 131 -3.86 22.32 -17.04
CA PHE A 131 -4.06 22.28 -18.49
C PHE A 131 -3.22 23.36 -19.19
N ASP A 132 -3.22 24.59 -18.68
CA ASP A 132 -2.43 25.69 -19.22
C ASP A 132 -0.93 25.43 -19.11
N ALA A 133 -0.50 24.76 -18.05
CA ALA A 133 0.87 24.31 -17.89
C ALA A 133 1.24 23.17 -18.84
N ALA A 134 0.28 22.33 -19.21
CA ALA A 134 0.42 21.26 -20.20
C ALA A 134 0.19 21.74 -21.65
N SER A 135 0.15 23.04 -21.90
CA SER A 135 -0.13 23.62 -23.23
C SER A 135 -1.43 23.10 -23.85
N GLY A 136 -2.44 22.82 -23.00
CA GLY A 136 -3.73 22.27 -23.41
C GLY A 136 -3.80 20.75 -23.56
N ASP A 137 -2.69 20.02 -23.45
CA ASP A 137 -2.68 18.56 -23.53
C ASP A 137 -3.20 17.93 -22.23
N ARG A 138 -4.51 17.67 -22.21
CA ARG A 138 -5.21 17.10 -21.05
C ARG A 138 -4.72 15.70 -20.67
N LYS A 139 -4.20 14.91 -21.63
CA LYS A 139 -3.67 13.55 -21.37
C LYS A 139 -2.43 13.54 -20.49
N ARG A 140 -1.72 14.68 -20.45
CA ARG A 140 -0.56 14.90 -19.59
C ARG A 140 -0.93 15.39 -18.19
N VAL A 141 -2.21 15.66 -17.92
CA VAL A 141 -2.67 16.00 -16.58
C VAL A 141 -3.02 14.73 -15.81
N ILE A 142 -2.41 14.62 -14.64
CA ILE A 142 -2.59 13.53 -13.70
C ILE A 142 -3.13 14.14 -12.42
N TRP A 143 -4.21 13.58 -11.91
CA TRP A 143 -4.82 14.02 -10.66
C TRP A 143 -4.87 12.88 -9.65
N GLN A 144 -4.16 13.02 -8.54
CA GLN A 144 -4.29 12.14 -7.40
C GLN A 144 -5.52 12.50 -6.58
N ILE A 145 -6.65 11.86 -6.92
CA ILE A 145 -7.99 12.22 -6.42
C ILE A 145 -8.31 11.59 -5.06
N LEU A 146 -7.73 10.42 -4.81
CA LEU A 146 -7.84 9.64 -3.58
C LEU A 146 -6.44 9.62 -2.96
N LEU A 147 -6.33 10.10 -1.74
CA LEU A 147 -5.04 10.28 -1.09
C LEU A 147 -5.07 9.83 0.36
N GLU A 148 -4.22 8.85 0.66
CA GLU A 148 -3.81 8.44 2.01
C GLU A 148 -5.06 8.14 2.86
N ASP A 149 -5.74 7.02 2.60
CA ASP A 149 -6.84 6.49 3.45
C ASP A 149 -6.31 5.60 4.60
N ASP A 150 -5.01 5.75 4.86
CA ASP A 150 -4.10 5.10 5.81
C ASP A 150 -4.18 5.62 7.25
N SER A 151 -4.82 6.78 7.41
CA SER A 151 -4.97 7.54 8.64
C SER A 151 -6.46 7.90 8.85
N ALA A 152 -7.29 6.99 9.40
CA ALA A 152 -8.62 7.20 9.96
C ALA A 152 -8.81 8.63 10.53
N GLY A 153 -9.52 9.46 9.76
CA GLY A 153 -9.86 10.83 10.15
C GLY A 153 -8.86 11.92 9.77
N VAL A 154 -7.58 11.63 9.61
CA VAL A 154 -6.62 12.60 9.01
C VAL A 154 -6.76 12.54 7.50
N GLY A 155 -6.46 11.37 6.96
CA GLY A 155 -6.45 11.05 5.54
C GLY A 155 -7.77 10.44 5.07
N HIS A 156 -8.28 9.47 5.83
CA HIS A 156 -9.52 8.74 5.60
C HIS A 156 -10.77 9.63 5.79
N ALA A 157 -11.85 9.30 5.09
CA ALA A 157 -13.11 10.05 5.15
C ALA A 157 -13.80 9.88 6.51
N GLN A 158 -14.12 11.00 7.17
CA GLN A 158 -14.84 10.96 8.46
C GLN A 158 -16.27 10.49 8.31
N GLU A 159 -16.89 10.64 7.14
CA GLU A 159 -18.23 10.10 6.88
C GLU A 159 -18.26 8.58 7.07
N LEU A 160 -17.22 7.88 6.60
CA LEU A 160 -17.08 6.43 6.75
C LEU A 160 -17.05 6.01 8.24
N MET A 161 -16.24 6.71 9.04
CA MET A 161 -16.13 6.46 10.48
C MET A 161 -17.42 6.80 11.25
N ARG A 162 -18.16 7.83 10.80
CA ARG A 162 -19.43 8.25 11.43
C ARG A 162 -20.55 7.25 11.20
N ALA A 163 -20.57 6.59 10.05
CA ALA A 163 -21.64 5.68 9.66
C ALA A 163 -21.71 4.42 10.53
N LYS A 164 -20.57 3.95 11.05
CA LYS A 164 -20.44 2.77 11.92
C LYS A 164 -21.22 1.54 11.40
N PRO A 165 -20.94 1.09 10.16
CA PRO A 165 -21.63 -0.06 9.59
C PRO A 165 -21.38 -1.32 10.43
N ARG A 166 -22.36 -2.22 10.46
CA ARG A 166 -22.36 -3.39 11.36
C ARG A 166 -22.10 -4.70 10.63
N THR A 167 -22.21 -4.70 9.31
CA THR A 167 -21.94 -5.87 8.48
C THR A 167 -20.83 -5.57 7.49
N HIS A 168 -20.18 -6.61 6.96
CA HIS A 168 -19.13 -6.41 5.97
C HIS A 168 -19.70 -5.82 4.68
N ALA A 169 -20.90 -6.25 4.27
CA ALA A 169 -21.56 -5.75 3.06
C ALA A 169 -21.88 -4.25 3.19
N GLU A 170 -22.39 -3.82 4.36
CA GLU A 170 -22.61 -2.40 4.65
C GLU A 170 -21.29 -1.61 4.64
N ALA A 171 -20.23 -2.15 5.23
CA ALA A 171 -18.92 -1.51 5.22
C ALA A 171 -18.39 -1.37 3.78
N ALA A 172 -18.35 -2.47 3.02
CA ALA A 172 -17.91 -2.48 1.63
C ALA A 172 -18.70 -1.51 0.75
N ALA A 173 -20.04 -1.54 0.82
CA ALA A 173 -20.89 -0.65 0.04
C ALA A 173 -20.65 0.83 0.39
N LEU A 174 -20.38 1.13 1.66
CA LEU A 174 -20.08 2.49 2.09
C LEU A 174 -18.73 2.98 1.54
N LEU A 175 -17.69 2.13 1.55
CA LEU A 175 -16.41 2.45 0.93
C LEU A 175 -16.58 2.64 -0.59
N GLU A 176 -17.27 1.71 -1.25
CA GLU A 176 -17.51 1.78 -2.70
C GLU A 176 -18.26 3.06 -3.09
N SER A 177 -19.29 3.46 -2.32
CA SER A 177 -19.99 4.74 -2.54
C SER A 177 -19.05 5.93 -2.42
N HIS A 178 -18.22 5.96 -1.38
CA HIS A 178 -17.27 7.06 -1.17
C HIS A 178 -16.25 7.17 -2.31
N VAL A 179 -15.71 6.04 -2.79
CA VAL A 179 -14.76 6.04 -3.91
C VAL A 179 -15.47 6.47 -5.20
N ALA A 180 -16.68 5.96 -5.47
CA ALA A 180 -17.47 6.33 -6.64
C ALA A 180 -17.83 7.84 -6.64
N GLU A 181 -18.25 8.39 -5.49
CA GLU A 181 -18.51 9.81 -5.30
C GLU A 181 -17.25 10.66 -5.52
N THR A 182 -16.09 10.18 -5.07
CA THR A 182 -14.80 10.84 -5.30
C THR A 182 -14.45 10.89 -6.78
N VAL A 183 -14.64 9.79 -7.50
CA VAL A 183 -14.43 9.73 -8.96
C VAL A 183 -15.43 10.63 -9.68
N ALA A 184 -16.71 10.64 -9.29
CA ALA A 184 -17.72 11.51 -9.88
C ALA A 184 -17.47 13.00 -9.61
N ALA A 185 -16.89 13.34 -8.45
CA ALA A 185 -16.51 14.70 -8.10
C ALA A 185 -15.26 15.18 -8.84
N SER A 186 -14.38 14.25 -9.25
CA SER A 186 -13.35 14.57 -10.22
C SER A 186 -14.03 14.87 -11.57
N LEU A 187 -13.73 16.01 -12.18
CA LEU A 187 -14.45 16.47 -13.39
C LEU A 187 -14.57 15.35 -14.43
N PRO A 188 -15.67 15.30 -15.21
CA PRO A 188 -15.95 14.24 -16.19
C PRO A 188 -15.03 14.27 -17.41
N GLU A 189 -13.85 14.87 -17.27
CA GLU A 189 -12.82 14.92 -18.29
C GLU A 189 -12.26 13.51 -18.47
N GLU A 190 -12.78 12.78 -19.46
CA GLU A 190 -12.28 11.45 -19.86
C GLU A 190 -10.80 11.49 -20.27
N SER A 191 -10.27 12.69 -20.54
CA SER A 191 -8.92 12.91 -21.01
C SER A 191 -7.85 12.98 -19.90
N ILE A 192 -8.22 13.09 -18.62
CA ILE A 192 -7.25 13.12 -17.51
C ILE A 192 -7.03 11.74 -16.90
N ARG A 193 -5.80 11.52 -16.41
CA ARG A 193 -5.46 10.33 -15.62
C ARG A 193 -5.75 10.57 -14.14
N ARG A 194 -6.35 9.59 -13.46
CA ARG A 194 -6.69 9.69 -12.04
C ARG A 194 -6.01 8.59 -11.23
N TRP A 195 -5.34 9.00 -10.17
CA TRP A 195 -4.57 8.10 -9.32
C TRP A 195 -5.18 8.03 -7.92
N GLY A 196 -5.04 6.88 -7.27
CA GLY A 196 -5.45 6.67 -5.90
C GLY A 196 -4.34 6.05 -5.05
N VAL A 197 -4.18 6.60 -3.84
CA VAL A 197 -3.27 6.09 -2.81
C VAL A 197 -4.09 5.46 -1.69
N CYS A 198 -4.01 4.14 -1.58
CA CYS A 198 -4.56 3.35 -0.49
C CYS A 198 -3.57 3.29 0.67
N GLY A 199 -4.01 3.37 1.91
CA GLY A 199 -3.24 3.03 3.09
C GLY A 199 -3.30 1.54 3.44
N PHE A 200 -4.51 0.96 3.33
CA PHE A 200 -4.73 -0.44 3.68
C PHE A 200 -4.82 -1.31 2.45
N ALA A 201 -4.28 -2.52 2.55
CA ALA A 201 -4.33 -3.50 1.46
C ALA A 201 -5.79 -3.81 1.06
N ALA A 202 -6.71 -3.80 2.02
CA ALA A 202 -8.13 -4.07 1.83
C ALA A 202 -8.85 -3.09 0.89
N THR A 203 -8.36 -1.86 0.71
CA THR A 203 -9.05 -0.84 -0.09
C THR A 203 -8.59 -0.83 -1.56
N ALA A 204 -7.52 -1.56 -1.88
CA ALA A 204 -6.93 -1.61 -3.23
C ALA A 204 -7.93 -2.06 -4.31
N HIS A 205 -8.71 -3.13 -4.06
CA HIS A 205 -9.70 -3.62 -5.03
C HIS A 205 -10.86 -2.64 -5.22
N ALA A 206 -11.32 -1.97 -4.16
CA ALA A 206 -12.39 -0.97 -4.25
C ALA A 206 -11.97 0.23 -5.11
N PHE A 207 -10.70 0.65 -5.01
CA PHE A 207 -10.14 1.72 -5.84
C PHE A 207 -9.97 1.25 -7.29
N ALA A 208 -9.35 0.08 -7.50
CA ALA A 208 -9.06 -0.45 -8.84
C ALA A 208 -10.33 -0.78 -9.64
N ARG A 209 -11.42 -1.15 -8.97
CA ARG A 209 -12.74 -1.43 -9.59
C ARG A 209 -13.31 -0.22 -10.32
N GLN A 210 -13.02 0.99 -9.86
CA GLN A 210 -13.57 2.19 -10.47
C GLN A 210 -12.97 2.42 -11.86
N SER A 211 -13.81 2.51 -12.88
CA SER A 211 -13.38 2.71 -14.26
C SER A 211 -12.52 3.96 -14.42
N GLY A 212 -12.81 5.02 -13.65
CA GLY A 212 -12.09 6.28 -13.68
C GLY A 212 -10.71 6.29 -13.01
N VAL A 213 -10.30 5.24 -12.29
CA VAL A 213 -8.99 5.18 -11.61
C VAL A 213 -8.00 4.39 -12.46
N ASP A 214 -6.84 4.96 -12.78
CA ASP A 214 -5.83 4.36 -13.67
C ASP A 214 -4.68 3.67 -12.93
N LEU A 215 -4.39 4.14 -11.72
CA LEU A 215 -3.28 3.69 -10.89
C LEU A 215 -3.75 3.57 -9.44
N VAL A 216 -3.41 2.44 -8.81
CA VAL A 216 -3.57 2.24 -7.37
C VAL A 216 -2.22 2.02 -6.73
N THR A 217 -1.83 2.91 -5.82
CA THR A 217 -0.65 2.71 -4.98
C THR A 217 -1.07 2.35 -3.57
N VAL A 218 -0.25 1.55 -2.88
CA VAL A 218 -0.47 1.27 -1.45
C VAL A 218 0.67 1.86 -0.64
N GLU A 219 0.35 2.65 0.38
CA GLU A 219 1.30 3.31 1.26
C GLU A 219 2.00 2.31 2.17
N ARG A 220 3.33 2.42 2.25
CA ARG A 220 4.19 1.58 3.06
C ARG A 220 5.35 2.41 3.62
N ALA A 221 6.22 1.75 4.36
CA ALA A 221 7.36 2.34 5.06
C ALA A 221 7.02 3.29 6.24
N ASN A 222 5.76 3.31 6.71
CA ASN A 222 5.36 3.86 8.01
C ASN A 222 5.11 2.72 9.05
N ASP A 223 4.73 3.07 10.27
CA ASP A 223 4.34 2.16 11.37
C ASP A 223 2.82 1.99 11.55
N ASP A 224 2.00 2.78 10.86
CA ASP A 224 0.54 2.85 11.00
C ASP A 224 -0.24 1.94 10.01
N VAL A 225 0.44 1.40 8.98
CA VAL A 225 -0.17 0.59 7.90
C VAL A 225 0.30 -0.87 7.84
N ASP A 226 -0.40 -1.68 7.03
CA ASP A 226 -0.14 -3.10 6.79
C ASP A 226 1.30 -3.37 6.31
N ASP A 227 1.74 -4.63 6.42
CA ASP A 227 3.06 -5.03 5.92
C ASP A 227 3.21 -4.88 4.39
N LEU A 228 4.46 -4.86 3.95
CA LEU A 228 4.81 -4.71 2.54
C LEU A 228 4.29 -5.83 1.65
N GLN A 229 4.52 -7.10 1.99
CA GLN A 229 4.19 -8.23 1.13
C GLN A 229 2.69 -8.45 0.97
N THR A 230 1.91 -8.26 2.03
CA THR A 230 0.44 -8.24 1.90
C THR A 230 0.00 -7.06 1.03
N GLY A 231 0.62 -5.89 1.21
CA GLY A 231 0.42 -4.75 0.31
C GLY A 231 0.66 -5.06 -1.16
N ILE A 232 1.81 -5.68 -1.47
CA ILE A 232 2.17 -6.10 -2.82
C ILE A 232 1.14 -7.11 -3.36
N ALA A 233 0.80 -8.15 -2.59
CA ALA A 233 -0.13 -9.19 -3.03
C ALA A 233 -1.52 -8.63 -3.37
N PHE A 234 -2.02 -7.69 -2.56
CA PHE A 234 -3.30 -7.02 -2.80
C PHE A 234 -3.24 -6.01 -3.94
N ALA A 235 -2.24 -5.13 -3.96
CA ALA A 235 -2.12 -4.08 -4.98
C ALA A 235 -1.89 -4.67 -6.37
N ARG A 236 -0.99 -5.65 -6.49
CA ARG A 236 -0.72 -6.35 -7.75
C ARG A 236 -1.91 -7.17 -8.20
N GLY A 237 -2.57 -7.86 -7.26
CA GLY A 237 -3.81 -8.60 -7.53
C GLY A 237 -4.95 -7.71 -8.02
N ALA A 238 -5.19 -6.57 -7.37
CA ALA A 238 -6.17 -5.57 -7.81
C ALA A 238 -5.81 -5.00 -9.19
N GLY A 239 -4.54 -4.64 -9.41
CA GLY A 239 -4.03 -4.18 -10.71
C GLY A 239 -4.27 -5.20 -11.82
N ARG A 240 -4.00 -6.49 -11.58
CA ARG A 240 -4.25 -7.57 -12.54
C ARG A 240 -5.72 -7.88 -12.76
N GLN A 241 -6.53 -7.84 -11.69
CA GLN A 241 -7.97 -8.10 -11.76
C GLN A 241 -8.69 -7.06 -12.62
N TYR A 242 -8.31 -5.79 -12.52
CA TYR A 242 -8.98 -4.67 -13.18
C TYR A 242 -8.14 -4.01 -14.29
N ALA A 243 -7.03 -4.64 -14.69
CA ALA A 243 -6.09 -4.13 -15.69
C ALA A 243 -5.61 -2.69 -15.42
N LYS A 244 -5.27 -2.40 -14.16
CA LYS A 244 -4.76 -1.11 -13.69
C LYS A 244 -3.26 -1.16 -13.44
N LEU A 245 -2.62 0.00 -13.47
CA LEU A 245 -1.26 0.13 -12.95
C LEU A 245 -1.31 -0.01 -11.43
N TRP A 246 -0.21 -0.49 -10.84
CA TRP A 246 -0.07 -0.51 -9.38
C TRP A 246 1.31 -0.03 -8.93
N GLY A 247 1.41 0.34 -7.66
CA GLY A 247 2.67 0.78 -7.10
C GLY A 247 2.67 0.84 -5.58
N ILE A 248 3.74 1.41 -5.05
CA ILE A 248 3.91 1.65 -3.62
C ILE A 248 4.11 3.13 -3.39
N ASP A 249 3.49 3.62 -2.33
CA ASP A 249 3.76 4.93 -1.78
C ASP A 249 4.65 4.78 -0.55
N LEU A 250 5.71 5.57 -0.46
CA LEU A 250 6.74 5.44 0.56
C LEU A 250 6.70 6.63 1.48
N SER A 251 6.16 6.39 2.66
CA SER A 251 6.02 7.42 3.66
C SER A 251 7.32 7.69 4.41
N LEU A 252 7.49 8.96 4.80
CA LEU A 252 8.48 9.39 5.77
C LEU A 252 7.89 9.58 7.17
N TRP A 253 6.57 9.38 7.32
CA TRP A 253 5.87 9.49 8.58
C TRP A 253 6.12 8.26 9.44
N TRP A 254 6.58 8.49 10.68
CA TRP A 254 6.73 7.45 11.69
C TRP A 254 5.96 7.92 12.94
N GLY A 255 4.72 7.46 13.07
CA GLY A 255 3.73 7.89 14.07
C GLY A 255 4.23 7.77 15.51
N VAL A 256 5.07 6.77 15.79
CA VAL A 256 5.67 6.56 17.13
C VAL A 256 6.71 7.61 17.46
N ILE A 257 7.33 8.22 16.46
CA ILE A 257 8.35 9.25 16.63
C ILE A 257 7.75 10.66 16.44
N HIS A 258 6.44 10.72 16.17
CA HIS A 258 5.62 11.91 16.02
C HIS A 258 6.19 12.90 14.99
N GLY A 259 6.09 12.55 13.72
CA GLY A 259 6.46 13.42 12.61
C GLY A 259 7.17 12.70 11.47
N THR A 260 7.52 13.46 10.44
CA THR A 260 8.47 13.04 9.42
C THR A 260 9.89 13.15 9.96
N VAL A 261 10.70 12.12 9.70
CA VAL A 261 12.11 12.09 10.14
C VAL A 261 13.01 12.15 8.91
N ALA A 262 13.68 13.28 8.71
CA ALA A 262 14.51 13.51 7.51
C ALA A 262 15.76 12.62 7.47
N ASN A 263 16.40 12.39 8.63
CA ASN A 263 17.64 11.62 8.73
C ASN A 263 17.38 10.15 9.09
N LEU A 264 16.38 9.53 8.45
CA LEU A 264 16.10 8.12 8.70
C LEU A 264 17.19 7.23 8.10
N PRO A 265 17.59 6.18 8.84
CA PRO A 265 18.37 5.10 8.29
C PRO A 265 17.65 4.46 7.08
N PRO A 266 18.34 4.28 5.95
CA PRO A 266 17.66 4.01 4.68
C PRO A 266 17.29 2.55 4.47
N SER A 267 17.72 1.61 5.33
CA SER A 267 17.60 0.18 5.00
C SER A 267 16.15 -0.34 5.04
N TYR A 268 15.25 0.33 5.75
CA TYR A 268 13.80 0.05 5.67
C TYR A 268 13.23 0.38 4.30
N HIS A 269 13.39 1.64 3.86
CA HIS A 269 12.95 2.11 2.55
C HIS A 269 13.64 1.35 1.42
N ARG A 270 14.93 1.03 1.57
CA ARG A 270 15.67 0.20 0.60
C ARG A 270 14.98 -1.14 0.36
N ARG A 271 14.64 -1.88 1.43
CA ARG A 271 13.92 -3.15 1.29
C ARG A 271 12.58 -2.95 0.59
N HIS A 272 11.84 -1.90 0.94
CA HIS A 272 10.56 -1.59 0.29
C HIS A 272 10.70 -1.34 -1.21
N LEU A 273 11.65 -0.50 -1.61
CA LEU A 273 11.86 -0.16 -3.02
C LEU A 273 12.22 -1.37 -3.86
N TYR A 274 13.25 -2.11 -3.45
CA TYR A 274 13.76 -3.21 -4.23
C TYR A 274 12.78 -4.40 -4.26
N LEU A 275 12.16 -4.75 -3.13
CA LEU A 275 11.17 -5.84 -3.11
C LEU A 275 9.96 -5.50 -3.99
N SER A 276 9.42 -4.29 -3.87
CA SER A 276 8.28 -3.86 -4.68
C SER A 276 8.63 -3.80 -6.16
N TRP A 277 9.84 -3.34 -6.49
CA TRP A 277 10.29 -3.28 -7.87
C TRP A 277 10.41 -4.69 -8.44
N TYR A 278 11.12 -5.62 -7.79
CA TYR A 278 11.18 -7.01 -8.28
C TYR A 278 9.81 -7.72 -8.27
N ALA A 279 8.88 -7.29 -7.41
CA ALA A 279 7.52 -7.79 -7.41
C ALA A 279 6.63 -7.25 -8.55
N GLY A 280 7.13 -6.32 -9.37
CA GLY A 280 6.44 -5.82 -10.55
C GLY A 280 5.86 -4.41 -10.44
N ALA A 281 6.10 -3.66 -9.36
CA ALA A 281 5.54 -2.33 -9.18
C ALA A 281 5.97 -1.39 -10.32
N GLN A 282 5.01 -0.67 -10.91
CA GLN A 282 5.26 0.29 -12.00
C GLN A 282 5.39 1.73 -11.49
N HIS A 283 4.99 1.99 -10.26
CA HIS A 283 4.97 3.33 -9.68
C HIS A 283 5.51 3.35 -8.25
N PHE A 284 6.29 4.38 -7.95
CA PHE A 284 6.82 4.68 -6.62
C PHE A 284 6.51 6.14 -6.32
N ARG A 285 5.61 6.38 -5.36
CA ARG A 285 5.42 7.71 -4.78
C ARG A 285 6.35 7.84 -3.59
N ILE A 286 7.08 8.94 -3.51
CA ILE A 286 8.03 9.24 -2.44
C ILE A 286 7.52 10.46 -1.68
N GLU A 287 7.03 10.24 -0.46
CA GLU A 287 6.54 11.33 0.38
C GLU A 287 7.67 12.20 0.90
N GLY A 288 7.37 13.49 1.11
CA GLY A 288 8.28 14.41 1.78
C GLY A 288 9.64 14.55 1.09
N GLY A 289 9.64 14.59 -0.25
CA GLY A 289 10.84 14.79 -1.08
C GLY A 289 11.68 16.02 -0.65
N ASP A 290 11.04 17.03 -0.07
CA ASP A 290 11.69 18.21 0.52
C ASP A 290 12.68 17.89 1.65
N LEU A 291 12.60 16.70 2.25
CA LEU A 291 13.40 16.28 3.40
C LEU A 291 14.67 15.52 3.01
N PHE A 292 14.93 15.37 1.71
CA PHE A 292 16.03 14.55 1.21
C PHE A 292 17.40 15.20 1.33
N LEU A 293 17.43 16.52 1.48
CA LEU A 293 18.66 17.27 1.72
C LEU A 293 18.62 17.88 3.12
N ASP A 294 19.76 17.87 3.80
CA ASP A 294 19.92 18.61 5.04
C ASP A 294 19.75 20.12 4.77
N ARG A 295 18.87 20.80 5.49
CA ARG A 295 18.53 22.20 5.22
C ARG A 295 19.71 23.17 5.41
N ARG A 296 20.68 22.83 6.25
CA ARG A 296 21.81 23.71 6.58
C ARG A 296 22.97 23.53 5.61
N SER A 297 23.42 22.29 5.45
CA SER A 297 24.55 21.91 4.61
C SER A 297 24.18 21.72 3.14
N ARG A 298 22.87 21.56 2.84
CA ARG A 298 22.33 21.21 1.53
C ARG A 298 22.87 19.90 0.96
N GLN A 299 23.44 19.05 1.82
CA GLN A 299 23.96 17.75 1.43
C GLN A 299 22.85 16.69 1.45
N PRO A 300 22.90 15.70 0.55
CA PRO A 300 21.98 14.57 0.59
C PRO A 300 22.06 13.81 1.91
N LEU A 301 20.89 13.49 2.46
CA LEU A 301 20.77 12.61 3.62
C LEU A 301 20.91 11.15 3.21
N PRO A 302 21.12 10.21 4.15
CA PRO A 302 21.28 8.79 3.83
C PRO A 302 20.16 8.20 2.96
N LEU A 303 18.91 8.62 3.18
CA LEU A 303 17.77 8.20 2.35
C LEU A 303 17.85 8.73 0.91
N ALA A 304 18.37 9.94 0.70
CA ALA A 304 18.57 10.46 -0.65
C ALA A 304 19.62 9.66 -1.42
N HIS A 305 20.72 9.26 -0.78
CA HIS A 305 21.69 8.36 -1.40
C HIS A 305 21.07 7.01 -1.78
N CYS A 306 20.23 6.45 -0.92
CA CYS A 306 19.50 5.22 -1.20
C CYS A 306 18.55 5.38 -2.41
N MET A 307 17.87 6.53 -2.55
CA MET A 307 16.98 6.77 -3.68
C MET A 307 17.76 7.01 -4.98
N ASP A 308 18.90 7.69 -4.94
CA ASP A 308 19.76 7.85 -6.12
C ASP A 308 20.30 6.49 -6.57
N GLU A 309 20.73 5.63 -5.63
CA GLU A 309 21.16 4.26 -5.92
C GLU A 309 20.02 3.46 -6.58
N PHE A 310 18.82 3.46 -5.99
CA PHE A 310 17.67 2.76 -6.52
C PHE A 310 17.24 3.30 -7.89
N GLY A 311 17.13 4.62 -8.05
CA GLY A 311 16.75 5.24 -9.31
C GLY A 311 17.71 4.92 -10.45
N ARG A 312 19.02 4.94 -10.19
CA ARG A 312 20.03 4.49 -11.17
C ARG A 312 20.02 2.98 -11.37
N HIS A 313 19.59 2.21 -10.39
CA HIS A 313 19.43 0.76 -10.54
C HIS A 313 18.32 0.45 -11.54
N THR A 314 17.16 1.10 -11.44
CA THR A 314 16.01 0.87 -12.33
C THR A 314 16.27 1.32 -13.78
N GLN A 315 17.18 2.28 -14.00
CA GLN A 315 17.61 2.68 -15.34
C GLN A 315 18.59 1.68 -16.00
N ARG A 316 19.35 0.95 -15.20
CA ARG A 316 20.43 0.06 -15.69
C ARG A 316 20.02 -1.40 -15.80
N HIS A 317 18.94 -1.78 -15.14
CA HIS A 317 18.51 -3.16 -15.03
C HIS A 317 17.05 -3.29 -15.45
N GLU A 318 16.76 -4.36 -16.18
CA GLU A 318 15.40 -4.78 -16.41
C GLU A 318 14.82 -5.38 -15.12
N ARG A 319 13.58 -5.03 -14.80
CA ARG A 319 12.85 -5.56 -13.64
C ARG A 319 12.61 -7.07 -13.74
N GLY A 320 12.53 -7.57 -14.97
CA GLY A 320 12.02 -8.90 -15.27
C GLY A 320 10.49 -8.97 -15.19
N VAL A 321 9.96 -10.17 -15.44
CA VAL A 321 8.53 -10.49 -15.31
C VAL A 321 8.36 -11.36 -14.07
N ILE A 322 7.46 -10.96 -13.17
CA ILE A 322 7.17 -11.72 -11.97
C ILE A 322 6.19 -12.87 -12.26
N GLU A 323 6.57 -14.08 -11.87
CA GLU A 323 5.69 -15.25 -11.94
C GLU A 323 4.88 -15.39 -10.65
N THR A 324 3.55 -15.31 -10.78
CA THR A 324 2.60 -15.45 -9.67
C THR A 324 1.56 -16.52 -9.99
N PRO A 325 1.92 -17.80 -9.89
CA PRO A 325 1.03 -18.89 -10.29
C PRO A 325 -0.20 -19.03 -9.38
N VAL A 326 -0.23 -18.38 -8.21
CA VAL A 326 -1.29 -18.55 -7.21
C VAL A 326 -2.14 -17.29 -7.09
N ALA A 327 -3.46 -17.43 -7.17
CA ALA A 327 -4.42 -16.43 -6.72
C ALA A 327 -5.08 -16.90 -5.42
N VAL A 328 -5.10 -16.04 -4.42
CA VAL A 328 -5.91 -16.19 -3.21
C VAL A 328 -7.17 -15.38 -3.42
N MET A 329 -8.33 -16.04 -3.47
CA MET A 329 -9.60 -15.37 -3.71
C MET A 329 -10.36 -15.18 -2.41
N LEU A 330 -10.81 -13.95 -2.18
CA LEU A 330 -11.59 -13.53 -1.02
C LEU A 330 -12.99 -13.06 -1.44
N PRO A 331 -13.97 -13.02 -0.52
CA PRO A 331 -15.23 -12.33 -0.77
C PRO A 331 -14.99 -10.85 -1.16
N ALA A 332 -15.83 -10.28 -2.02
CA ALA A 332 -15.70 -8.87 -2.41
C ALA A 332 -15.80 -7.91 -1.21
N ASP A 333 -16.49 -8.30 -0.14
CA ASP A 333 -16.66 -7.53 1.09
C ASP A 333 -15.69 -7.94 2.23
N HIS A 334 -14.59 -8.64 1.93
CA HIS A 334 -13.74 -9.27 2.95
C HIS A 334 -13.28 -8.30 4.07
N GLY A 335 -12.83 -7.09 3.71
CA GLY A 335 -12.34 -6.07 4.65
C GLY A 335 -11.09 -6.45 5.43
N TRP A 336 -10.50 -7.60 5.12
CA TRP A 336 -9.33 -8.14 5.81
C TRP A 336 -8.15 -7.17 5.68
N ILE A 337 -7.60 -6.81 6.83
CA ILE A 337 -6.33 -6.12 6.98
C ILE A 337 -5.39 -7.04 7.76
N THR A 338 -4.09 -6.81 7.69
CA THR A 338 -3.15 -7.59 8.49
C THR A 338 -3.41 -7.28 9.97
N PRO A 339 -3.85 -8.25 10.79
CA PRO A 339 -4.21 -7.95 12.17
C PRO A 339 -2.94 -7.64 12.97
N PRO A 340 -2.83 -6.44 13.57
CA PRO A 340 -1.70 -6.16 14.44
C PRO A 340 -1.81 -6.97 15.74
N PRO A 341 -0.69 -7.37 16.37
CA PRO A 341 -0.69 -8.27 17.52
C PRO A 341 -1.37 -7.68 18.76
N TRP A 342 -1.43 -6.35 18.85
CA TRP A 342 -2.12 -5.65 19.93
C TRP A 342 -3.64 -5.60 19.72
N ARG A 343 -4.15 -5.90 18.52
CA ARG A 343 -5.59 -6.00 18.25
C ARG A 343 -6.07 -7.39 18.63
N THR A 344 -6.47 -7.54 19.89
CA THR A 344 -7.04 -8.78 20.41
C THR A 344 -8.47 -9.03 19.93
N THR A 345 -9.15 -7.98 19.45
CA THR A 345 -10.49 -8.09 18.87
C THR A 345 -10.43 -8.48 17.40
N ARG A 346 -11.14 -9.56 17.08
CA ARG A 346 -11.18 -10.16 15.73
C ARG A 346 -12.14 -9.39 14.86
N GLU A 347 -11.65 -8.33 14.24
CA GLU A 347 -12.44 -7.37 13.48
C GLU A 347 -11.76 -7.03 12.14
N VAL A 348 -12.55 -6.87 11.08
CA VAL A 348 -12.12 -6.38 9.75
C VAL A 348 -12.48 -4.91 9.58
N TRP A 349 -12.12 -4.32 8.44
CA TRP A 349 -12.42 -2.93 8.06
C TRP A 349 -11.94 -1.94 9.13
N ASN A 350 -10.71 -1.44 9.01
CA ASN A 350 -10.08 -0.54 9.97
C ASN A 350 -11.02 0.59 10.48
N TYR A 351 -11.83 1.20 9.62
CA TYR A 351 -12.78 2.26 9.99
C TYR A 351 -14.10 1.77 10.60
N ALA A 352 -14.55 0.55 10.29
CA ALA A 352 -15.86 0.04 10.69
C ALA A 352 -15.82 -0.93 11.87
N ARG A 353 -14.70 -1.64 12.05
CA ARG A 353 -14.48 -2.59 13.15
C ARG A 353 -15.54 -3.71 13.18
N VAL A 354 -15.88 -4.24 12.02
CA VAL A 354 -16.88 -5.30 11.89
C VAL A 354 -16.30 -6.61 12.42
N PRO A 355 -16.99 -7.34 13.33
CA PRO A 355 -16.50 -8.61 13.85
C PRO A 355 -16.27 -9.66 12.75
N TYR A 356 -15.28 -10.53 12.95
CA TYR A 356 -14.97 -11.60 12.01
C TYR A 356 -16.15 -12.54 11.78
N ARG A 357 -16.31 -12.94 10.52
CA ARG A 357 -17.13 -14.08 10.11
C ARG A 357 -16.43 -15.40 10.40
N GLN A 358 -17.21 -16.48 10.40
CA GLN A 358 -16.67 -17.84 10.41
C GLN A 358 -15.77 -18.05 9.18
N GLY A 359 -14.54 -18.52 9.40
CA GLY A 359 -13.54 -18.74 8.35
C GLY A 359 -12.43 -17.69 8.32
N GLN A 360 -12.68 -16.47 8.78
CA GLN A 360 -11.72 -15.36 8.63
C GLN A 360 -10.43 -15.50 9.45
N ARG A 361 -10.45 -16.26 10.54
CA ARG A 361 -9.19 -16.61 11.23
C ARG A 361 -8.25 -17.46 10.39
N ALA A 362 -8.78 -18.20 9.42
CA ALA A 362 -7.95 -18.93 8.48
C ALA A 362 -7.18 -17.98 7.56
N LEU A 363 -7.69 -16.76 7.32
CA LEU A 363 -6.96 -15.72 6.61
C LEU A 363 -5.71 -15.31 7.40
N ASP A 364 -5.85 -15.04 8.69
CA ASP A 364 -4.71 -14.70 9.56
C ASP A 364 -3.68 -15.83 9.57
N GLY A 365 -4.14 -17.08 9.69
CA GLY A 365 -3.28 -18.25 9.65
C GLY A 365 -2.57 -18.43 8.31
N PHE A 366 -3.30 -18.22 7.20
CA PHE A 366 -2.76 -18.31 5.85
C PHE A 366 -1.72 -17.22 5.60
N PHE A 367 -2.07 -15.95 5.80
CA PHE A 367 -1.15 -14.84 5.56
C PHE A 367 0.00 -14.80 6.58
N GLY A 368 -0.20 -15.26 7.81
CA GLY A 368 0.87 -15.46 8.78
C GLY A 368 1.83 -16.58 8.40
N ALA A 369 1.35 -17.64 7.73
CA ALA A 369 2.19 -18.72 7.21
C ALA A 369 2.88 -18.35 5.89
N ALA A 370 2.18 -17.59 5.03
CA ALA A 370 2.70 -17.09 3.76
C ALA A 370 3.76 -16.02 3.99
N PHE A 371 3.46 -15.05 4.86
CA PHE A 371 4.30 -13.91 5.18
C PHE A 371 4.62 -13.85 6.69
N PRO A 372 5.42 -14.79 7.24
CA PRO A 372 5.86 -14.72 8.62
C PRO A 372 6.39 -13.34 9.01
N GLY A 373 5.90 -12.80 10.12
CA GLY A 373 6.26 -11.46 10.59
C GLY A 373 5.30 -10.33 10.15
N SER A 374 4.39 -10.59 9.19
CA SER A 374 3.40 -9.63 8.68
C SER A 374 2.62 -8.92 9.79
N GLY A 375 2.04 -9.68 10.72
CA GLY A 375 1.29 -9.14 11.86
C GLY A 375 2.09 -8.12 12.68
N TYR A 376 3.42 -8.26 12.74
CA TYR A 376 4.27 -7.39 13.52
C TYR A 376 4.71 -6.10 12.79
N ALA A 377 4.37 -5.91 11.50
CA ALA A 377 4.79 -4.75 10.72
C ALA A 377 4.25 -3.42 11.30
N MET A 378 3.00 -3.46 11.80
CA MET A 378 2.35 -2.36 12.52
C MET A 378 2.83 -2.23 13.98
N GLN A 379 3.94 -2.86 14.37
CA GLN A 379 4.51 -2.62 15.68
C GLN A 379 5.38 -1.36 15.67
N PRO A 380 5.10 -0.42 16.60
CA PRO A 380 5.94 0.72 16.86
C PRO A 380 7.42 0.41 17.01
N PHE A 381 8.29 1.20 16.37
CA PHE A 381 9.67 1.35 16.84
C PHE A 381 9.81 2.63 17.67
N PRO A 382 10.41 2.58 18.87
CA PRO A 382 10.93 1.41 19.59
C PRO A 382 9.80 0.50 20.11
N PHE A 383 10.07 -0.81 20.20
CA PHE A 383 9.08 -1.81 20.63
C PHE A 383 8.71 -1.75 22.13
N GLY A 384 9.34 -0.84 22.88
CA GLY A 384 9.22 -0.71 24.33
C GLY A 384 8.31 0.43 24.78
N ARG A 385 7.71 0.30 25.97
CA ARG A 385 6.94 1.36 26.62
C ARG A 385 7.83 2.58 26.93
N PHE A 386 7.30 3.77 26.67
CA PHE A 386 7.89 5.03 27.15
C PHE A 386 7.60 5.24 28.64
N ALA A 387 8.54 5.84 29.38
CA ALA A 387 8.28 6.27 30.75
C ALA A 387 7.19 7.36 30.84
N SER A 388 7.05 8.16 29.78
CA SER A 388 6.06 9.21 29.60
C SER A 388 5.48 9.16 28.19
N ASP A 389 4.15 9.16 28.08
CA ASP A 389 3.43 9.24 26.81
C ASP A 389 3.22 10.73 26.40
N ASP A 390 4.28 11.55 26.39
CA ASP A 390 4.26 12.97 25.95
C ASP A 390 5.32 13.28 24.87
N PRO A 391 4.95 13.64 23.63
CA PRO A 391 3.58 13.67 23.14
C PRO A 391 2.95 12.27 23.21
N PRO A 392 1.62 12.16 23.37
CA PRO A 392 0.95 10.88 23.27
C PRO A 392 1.29 10.23 21.95
N ALA A 393 1.12 8.92 21.85
CA ALA A 393 1.09 8.29 20.55
C ALA A 393 0.12 9.09 19.67
N SER A 394 0.41 9.27 18.38
CA SER A 394 -0.73 9.28 17.47
C SER A 394 -1.48 7.99 17.82
N PRO A 395 -2.75 8.06 18.28
CA PRO A 395 -3.44 6.88 18.73
C PRO A 395 -3.32 5.86 17.61
N PHE A 396 -2.67 4.74 17.92
CA PHE A 396 -2.52 3.56 17.06
C PHE A 396 -3.88 2.88 16.88
N ALA A 397 -4.89 3.67 16.56
CA ALA A 397 -6.26 3.28 16.36
C ALA A 397 -6.41 2.88 14.92
N LEU A 398 -5.72 1.82 14.53
CA LEU A 398 -5.94 1.21 13.22
C LEU A 398 -5.72 2.18 12.06
N SER A 399 -4.99 3.31 12.27
CA SER A 399 -4.73 4.48 11.40
C SER A 399 -4.99 5.89 12.03
N SER A 400 -4.42 6.29 13.17
CA SER A 400 -4.36 7.73 13.58
C SER A 400 -5.67 8.56 13.61
N VAL A 401 -6.59 8.25 14.53
CA VAL A 401 -7.62 9.23 14.93
C VAL A 401 -7.12 10.07 16.12
N THR A 402 -6.33 11.13 15.90
CA THR A 402 -6.11 12.08 17.01
C THR A 402 -7.46 12.69 17.41
N PRO A 403 -7.68 13.07 18.69
CA PRO A 403 -8.98 13.58 19.14
C PRO A 403 -9.63 14.65 18.22
N PRO A 404 -8.87 15.57 17.59
CA PRO A 404 -9.43 16.52 16.62
C PRO A 404 -10.03 15.91 15.34
N PHE A 405 -9.64 14.69 14.98
CA PHE A 405 -10.10 13.97 13.80
C PHE A 405 -11.07 12.83 14.12
N ALA A 406 -11.33 12.58 15.41
CA ALA A 406 -12.31 11.61 15.86
C ALA A 406 -13.72 12.16 15.70
N PRO A 407 -14.64 11.43 15.04
CA PRO A 407 -16.05 11.78 15.10
C PRO A 407 -16.60 11.70 16.53
N ALA A 408 -16.14 10.73 17.33
CA ALA A 408 -16.48 10.59 18.74
C ALA A 408 -15.25 10.13 19.56
N PRO A 409 -15.22 10.40 20.89
CA PRO A 409 -14.13 9.93 21.76
C PRO A 409 -13.91 8.42 21.73
N THR A 410 -14.96 7.63 21.45
CA THR A 410 -14.88 6.16 21.34
C THR A 410 -14.19 5.67 20.07
N ASP A 411 -13.95 6.55 19.10
CA ASP A 411 -13.23 6.25 17.87
C ASP A 411 -11.70 6.43 18.04
N VAL A 412 -11.25 6.89 19.22
CA VAL A 412 -9.84 6.99 19.59
C VAL A 412 -9.41 5.70 20.30
N TRP A 413 -8.34 5.07 19.82
CA TRP A 413 -7.77 3.86 20.41
C TRP A 413 -6.25 3.96 20.58
N ALA A 414 -5.75 3.58 21.76
CA ALA A 414 -4.32 3.51 22.04
C ALA A 414 -3.91 2.04 22.14
N ALA A 415 -3.01 1.59 21.27
CA ALA A 415 -2.40 0.28 21.39
C ALA A 415 -1.51 0.22 22.63
N GLU A 416 -1.65 -0.83 23.43
CA GLU A 416 -0.71 -1.09 24.51
C GLU A 416 0.65 -1.49 23.92
N PRO A 417 1.77 -0.98 24.47
CA PRO A 417 3.10 -1.38 24.00
C PRO A 417 3.32 -2.87 24.30
N PRO A 418 3.89 -3.64 23.35
CA PRO A 418 4.08 -5.08 23.51
C PRO A 418 5.11 -5.43 24.59
N LEU A 419 6.00 -4.49 24.93
CA LEU A 419 6.94 -4.63 26.03
C LEU A 419 6.66 -3.56 27.10
N PRO A 420 6.53 -3.93 28.39
CA PRO A 420 6.14 -3.00 29.45
C PRO A 420 7.27 -2.03 29.88
N PHE A 421 8.45 -2.14 29.26
CA PHE A 421 9.63 -1.30 29.47
C PHE A 421 10.23 -0.87 28.14
N GLY A 422 11.03 0.20 28.14
CA GLY A 422 11.67 0.73 26.95
C GLY A 422 12.88 1.59 27.27
N ARG A 423 13.70 1.87 26.26
CA ARG A 423 14.94 2.65 26.38
C ARG A 423 14.68 4.13 26.63
N PHE A 424 13.66 4.69 25.98
CA PHE A 424 13.45 6.13 25.93
C PHE A 424 12.40 6.56 26.95
N LYS A 425 12.62 7.73 27.54
CA LYS A 425 11.65 8.39 28.42
C LYS A 425 10.37 8.72 27.65
N ASP A 426 10.51 9.28 26.46
CA ASP A 426 9.38 9.76 25.64
C ASP A 426 9.70 9.75 24.13
N ARG A 427 8.71 10.12 23.31
CA ARG A 427 8.85 10.17 21.84
C ARG A 427 9.78 11.27 21.38
N ARG A 428 9.88 12.40 22.11
CA ARG A 428 10.80 13.50 21.75
C ARG A 428 12.24 13.05 21.89
N GLU A 429 12.55 12.27 22.92
CA GLU A 429 13.86 11.66 23.13
C GLU A 429 14.19 10.67 22.01
N THR A 430 13.24 9.80 21.64
CA THR A 430 13.41 8.86 20.51
C THR A 430 13.67 9.61 19.20
N ALA A 431 12.86 10.61 18.89
CA ALA A 431 12.99 11.44 17.69
C ALA A 431 14.34 12.15 17.64
N ARG A 432 14.81 12.66 18.78
CA ARG A 432 16.13 13.28 18.91
C ARG A 432 17.24 12.24 18.68
N SER A 433 17.14 11.07 19.31
CA SER A 433 18.12 10.00 19.15
C SER A 433 18.24 9.49 17.71
N LEU A 434 17.14 9.46 16.95
CA LEU A 434 17.19 9.06 15.54
C LEU A 434 17.69 10.16 14.62
N ARG A 435 17.46 11.44 14.97
CA ARG A 435 18.03 12.57 14.24
C ARG A 435 19.53 12.70 14.45
N GLU A 436 19.99 12.51 15.69
CA GLU A 436 21.38 12.76 16.12
C GLU A 436 22.27 11.51 16.06
N GLY A 437 21.67 10.31 16.17
CA GLY A 437 22.40 9.05 16.30
C GLY A 437 22.44 8.24 14.99
N PRO A 438 23.53 7.50 14.72
CA PRO A 438 23.67 6.68 13.51
C PRO A 438 22.99 5.31 13.61
N ILE A 439 22.13 5.09 14.60
CA ILE A 439 21.53 3.76 14.84
C ILE A 439 20.45 3.52 13.79
N ASP A 440 20.63 2.48 12.97
CA ASP A 440 19.57 1.95 12.13
C ASP A 440 18.67 1.00 12.92
N PRO A 441 17.45 1.39 13.30
CA PRO A 441 16.53 0.48 13.99
C PRO A 441 15.87 -0.50 13.03
N SER A 442 15.97 -0.25 11.72
CA SER A 442 15.17 -0.95 10.74
C SER A 442 15.56 -2.39 10.43
N PRO A 443 16.81 -2.87 10.58
CA PRO A 443 17.10 -4.30 10.48
C PRO A 443 16.24 -5.17 11.41
N TYR A 444 15.78 -4.60 12.52
CA TYR A 444 14.92 -5.27 13.50
C TYR A 444 13.43 -4.93 13.31
N ARG A 445 13.09 -4.06 12.36
CA ARG A 445 11.68 -3.81 12.03
C ARG A 445 11.09 -5.04 11.33
N PRO A 446 9.99 -5.59 11.85
CA PRO A 446 9.31 -6.70 11.22
C PRO A 446 8.88 -6.30 9.83
N MET A 447 9.18 -7.16 8.88
CA MET A 447 8.55 -7.18 7.58
C MET A 447 8.03 -8.60 7.40
N GLY A 448 6.93 -8.75 6.65
CA GLY A 448 6.62 -10.06 6.13
C GLY A 448 7.85 -10.62 5.42
N HIS A 449 8.11 -11.90 5.53
CA HIS A 449 9.12 -12.55 4.69
C HIS A 449 8.48 -13.80 4.13
N SER A 450 8.20 -13.79 2.83
CA SER A 450 7.58 -14.97 2.22
C SER A 450 8.54 -16.14 2.20
N ARG A 451 8.11 -17.29 2.72
CA ARG A 451 8.86 -18.57 2.54
C ARG A 451 8.76 -19.09 1.11
N TRP A 452 7.83 -18.57 0.34
CA TRP A 452 7.52 -19.02 -1.00
C TRP A 452 7.91 -17.99 -2.07
N GLY A 453 8.46 -16.84 -1.66
CA GLY A 453 8.61 -15.66 -2.52
C GLY A 453 7.27 -14.96 -2.78
N ASP A 454 7.26 -13.96 -3.64
CA ASP A 454 6.06 -13.19 -3.98
C ASP A 454 5.21 -13.88 -5.06
N ILE A 455 4.90 -15.17 -4.85
CA ILE A 455 4.25 -16.05 -5.83
C ILE A 455 2.71 -15.95 -5.88
N LEU A 456 2.11 -15.21 -4.95
CA LEU A 456 0.67 -15.11 -4.82
C LEU A 456 0.17 -13.68 -5.01
N ASP A 457 -1.03 -13.57 -5.56
CA ASP A 457 -1.83 -12.36 -5.60
C ASP A 457 -3.13 -12.57 -4.85
N VAL A 458 -3.75 -11.47 -4.41
CA VAL A 458 -5.10 -11.50 -3.85
C VAL A 458 -6.10 -10.98 -4.87
N LEU A 459 -7.14 -11.77 -5.14
CA LEU A 459 -8.28 -11.42 -5.95
C LEU A 459 -9.55 -11.38 -5.09
N THR A 460 -10.60 -10.74 -5.58
CA THR A 460 -11.94 -10.89 -5.02
C THR A 460 -12.80 -11.84 -5.86
N ALA A 461 -13.92 -12.29 -5.31
CA ALA A 461 -14.92 -13.09 -6.01
C ALA A 461 -15.53 -12.38 -7.24
N ASP A 462 -15.30 -11.07 -7.39
CA ASP A 462 -15.67 -10.28 -8.56
C ASP A 462 -14.69 -10.45 -9.74
N ALA A 463 -13.63 -11.24 -9.58
CA ALA A 463 -12.68 -11.48 -10.67
C ALA A 463 -13.37 -12.13 -11.89
N GLU A 464 -13.15 -11.53 -13.05
CA GLU A 464 -13.62 -12.06 -14.33
C GLU A 464 -12.74 -13.24 -14.80
N PRO A 465 -13.28 -14.16 -15.64
CA PRO A 465 -12.52 -15.31 -16.13
C PRO A 465 -11.15 -14.95 -16.75
N ALA A 466 -11.07 -13.81 -17.45
CA ALA A 466 -9.83 -13.30 -18.03
C ALA A 466 -8.75 -12.95 -16.99
N ALA A 467 -9.14 -12.50 -15.78
CA ALA A 467 -8.18 -12.29 -14.70
C ALA A 467 -7.66 -13.64 -14.18
N LEU A 468 -8.53 -14.65 -14.09
CA LEU A 468 -8.17 -15.99 -13.62
C LEU A 468 -7.23 -16.73 -14.58
N GLU A 469 -7.16 -16.34 -15.86
CA GLU A 469 -6.28 -16.94 -16.89
C GLU A 469 -4.79 -16.74 -16.63
N ARG A 470 -4.46 -15.86 -15.69
CA ARG A 470 -3.09 -15.56 -15.28
C ARG A 470 -2.58 -16.52 -14.20
N TYR A 471 -3.44 -17.34 -13.63
CA TYR A 471 -3.12 -18.17 -12.47
C TYR A 471 -3.29 -19.66 -12.77
N HIS A 472 -2.46 -20.47 -12.13
CA HIS A 472 -2.50 -21.93 -12.18
C HIS A 472 -3.21 -22.53 -10.97
N VAL A 473 -3.16 -21.85 -9.83
CA VAL A 473 -3.77 -22.28 -8.57
C VAL A 473 -4.67 -21.18 -8.06
N LEU A 474 -5.89 -21.56 -7.68
CA LEU A 474 -6.86 -20.70 -7.01
C LEU A 474 -7.09 -21.24 -5.59
N VAL A 475 -6.71 -20.47 -4.57
CA VAL A 475 -6.98 -20.80 -3.16
C VAL A 475 -8.21 -20.01 -2.72
N LEU A 476 -9.28 -20.69 -2.34
CA LEU A 476 -10.48 -20.05 -1.84
C LEU A 476 -10.38 -19.90 -0.32
N LEU A 477 -10.41 -18.66 0.18
CA LEU A 477 -10.42 -18.41 1.62
C LEU A 477 -11.64 -17.59 2.02
N ASP A 478 -12.13 -17.82 3.24
CA ASP A 478 -13.38 -17.25 3.77
C ASP A 478 -14.62 -17.77 2.98
N GLN A 479 -15.78 -17.11 3.14
CA GLN A 479 -17.06 -17.52 2.58
C GLN A 479 -17.23 -17.09 1.12
N VAL A 480 -16.34 -17.56 0.24
CA VAL A 480 -16.39 -17.28 -1.20
C VAL A 480 -17.51 -18.07 -1.86
N ARG A 481 -18.36 -17.38 -2.62
CA ARG A 481 -19.39 -17.97 -3.47
C ARG A 481 -19.07 -17.69 -4.93
N LEU A 482 -18.89 -18.74 -5.72
CA LEU A 482 -18.55 -18.63 -7.13
C LEU A 482 -19.61 -19.33 -7.98
N GLU A 483 -19.94 -18.69 -9.08
CA GLU A 483 -20.79 -19.28 -10.10
C GLU A 483 -19.98 -20.32 -10.89
N PRO A 484 -20.52 -21.54 -11.11
CA PRO A 484 -19.82 -22.57 -11.88
C PRO A 484 -19.35 -22.10 -13.26
N ALA A 485 -20.09 -21.18 -13.88
CA ALA A 485 -19.75 -20.60 -15.18
C ALA A 485 -18.41 -19.82 -15.17
N LYS A 486 -18.06 -19.17 -14.04
CA LYS A 486 -16.78 -18.47 -13.88
C LYS A 486 -15.61 -19.43 -13.73
N LEU A 487 -15.82 -20.57 -13.06
CA LEU A 487 -14.78 -21.54 -12.72
C LEU A 487 -14.53 -22.59 -13.81
N ALA A 488 -15.57 -22.96 -14.57
CA ALA A 488 -15.45 -24.02 -15.58
C ALA A 488 -14.33 -23.75 -16.60
N PRO A 489 -14.14 -22.53 -17.15
CA PRO A 489 -13.01 -22.23 -18.03
C PRO A 489 -11.64 -22.37 -17.34
N PHE A 490 -11.55 -22.04 -16.05
CA PHE A 490 -10.31 -22.19 -15.27
C PHE A 490 -9.94 -23.65 -15.04
N LEU A 491 -10.91 -24.48 -14.67
CA LEU A 491 -10.70 -25.91 -14.46
C LEU A 491 -10.44 -26.65 -15.79
N ALA A 492 -11.16 -26.30 -16.86
CA ALA A 492 -11.02 -26.93 -18.17
C ALA A 492 -9.61 -26.76 -18.78
N ARG A 493 -8.91 -25.68 -18.43
CA ARG A 493 -7.50 -25.45 -18.84
C ARG A 493 -6.45 -26.06 -17.90
N GLY A 494 -6.87 -26.86 -16.91
CA GLY A 494 -5.98 -27.51 -15.95
C GLY A 494 -5.63 -26.66 -14.72
N GLY A 495 -6.38 -25.59 -14.44
CA GLY A 495 -6.27 -24.86 -13.18
C GLY A 495 -6.62 -25.74 -11.99
N THR A 496 -5.91 -25.54 -10.87
CA THR A 496 -6.17 -26.25 -9.60
C THR A 496 -6.88 -25.33 -8.62
N MET A 497 -7.88 -25.84 -7.91
CA MET A 497 -8.60 -25.09 -6.88
C MET A 497 -8.43 -25.77 -5.52
N LEU A 498 -8.12 -24.99 -4.49
CA LEU A 498 -7.86 -25.45 -3.11
C LEU A 498 -8.81 -24.80 -2.11
#